data_AF-A0A9E1PQJ1-F1
#
_entry.id   AF-A0A9E1PQJ1-F1
#
_cell.length_a   1.000
_cell.length_b   1.000
_cell.length_c   1.000
_cell.angle_alpha   90.00
_cell.angle_beta   90.00
_cell.angle_gamma   90.00
#
_symmetry.space_group_name_H-M   'P 1'
#
loop_
_entity.id
_entity.type
_entity.pdbx_description
1 polymer ?
#
loop_
_entity_poly.entity_id
_entity_poly.type
_entity_poly.pdbx_seq_one_letter_code
_entity_poly.pdbx_strand_id
1 'polypeptide(L)' 'TLNGSNNLCLHVFGNEENGQAVVVGMLDNLGKGASGQAVQNLNLMLGVAEDTGLV' A
#
# COMPACT_ATOMS: atom_id res chain seq x y z
N THR A 1 -9.53 -10.02 1.99
CA THR A 1 -8.44 -9.51 2.85
C THR A 1 -7.26 -9.14 1.96
N LEU A 2 -6.28 -8.39 2.46
CA LEU A 2 -5.09 -8.03 1.67
C LEU A 2 -3.84 -8.84 2.05
N ASN A 3 -3.98 -9.84 2.92
CA ASN A 3 -2.90 -10.75 3.31
C ASN A 3 -2.30 -11.45 2.08
N GLY A 4 -0.98 -11.55 2.03
CA GLY A 4 -0.21 -12.09 0.91
C GLY A 4 -0.14 -11.18 -0.30
N SER A 5 -0.58 -9.92 -0.21
CA SER A 5 -0.53 -8.96 -1.32
C SER A 5 0.34 -7.75 -1.04
N ASN A 6 0.69 -7.05 -2.11
CA ASN A 6 1.46 -5.82 -2.16
C ASN A 6 0.56 -4.62 -2.50
N ASN A 7 -0.73 -4.74 -2.18
CA ASN A 7 -1.74 -3.72 -2.41
C ASN A 7 -2.06 -2.93 -1.12
N LEU A 8 -2.50 -1.69 -1.30
CA LEU A 8 -3.07 -0.83 -0.26
C LEU A 8 -4.48 -0.43 -0.72
N CYS A 9 -5.48 -0.70 0.11
CA CYS A 9 -6.83 -0.18 -0.11
C CYS A 9 -7.06 1.04 0.77
N LEU A 10 -7.45 2.15 0.15
CA LEU A 10 -7.78 3.40 0.84
C LEU A 10 -9.30 3.63 0.83
N HIS A 11 -9.85 3.97 1.97
CA HIS A 11 -11.21 4.47 2.13
C HIS A 11 -11.16 5.88 2.72
N VAL A 12 -12.03 6.76 2.23
CA VAL A 12 -12.11 8.15 2.68
C VAL A 12 -13.54 8.43 3.11
N PHE A 13 -13.70 8.96 4.32
CA PHE A 13 -14.98 9.32 4.91
C PHE A 13 -14.97 10.81 5.27
N GLY A 14 -15.91 11.57 4.72
CA GLY A 14 -16.07 12.99 5.06
C GLY A 14 -16.86 13.17 6.35
N ASN A 15 -16.48 14.15 7.15
CA ASN A 15 -17.27 14.69 8.25
C ASN A 15 -17.41 16.20 8.02
N GLU A 16 -18.49 16.59 7.34
CA GLU A 16 -18.76 17.99 6.97
C GLU A 16 -19.00 18.87 8.19
N GLU A 17 -19.68 18.35 9.23
CA GLU A 17 -19.98 19.07 10.46
C GLU A 17 -18.70 19.56 11.16
N ASN A 18 -17.68 18.70 11.20
CA ASN A 18 -16.39 19.03 11.80
C ASN A 18 -15.35 19.54 10.79
N GLY A 19 -15.69 19.63 9.50
CA GLY A 19 -14.74 20.00 8.44
C GLY A 19 -13.54 19.04 8.30
N GLN A 20 -13.75 17.75 8.54
CA GLN A 20 -12.70 16.72 8.59
C GLN A 20 -12.88 15.65 7.51
N ALA A 21 -11.80 14.94 7.20
CA ALA A 21 -11.84 13.68 6.48
C ALA A 21 -11.08 12.61 7.27
N VAL A 22 -11.66 11.41 7.38
CA VAL A 22 -11.01 10.23 7.94
C VAL A 22 -10.56 9.34 6.79
N VAL A 23 -9.26 9.07 6.73
CA VAL A 23 -8.66 8.15 5.75
C VAL A 23 -8.30 6.86 6.45
N VAL A 24 -8.77 5.73 5.93
CA VAL A 24 -8.46 4.39 6.43
C VAL A 24 -7.67 3.62 5.38
N GLY A 25 -6.52 3.08 5.78
CA GLY A 25 -5.68 2.23 4.94
C GLY A 25 -5.68 0.78 5.42
N MET A 26 -5.92 -0.17 4.52
CA MET A 26 -5.76 -1.60 4.77
C MET A 26 -4.62 -2.14 3.88
N LEU A 27 -3.71 -2.92 4.46
CA LEU A 27 -2.61 -3.59 3.75
C LEU A 27 -2.15 -4.85 4.51
N ASP A 28 -1.31 -5.69 3.87
CA ASP A 28 -0.53 -6.72 4.57
C ASP A 28 0.73 -6.09 5.20
N ASN A 29 0.86 -6.18 6.53
CA ASN A 29 1.97 -5.54 7.25
C ASN A 29 3.35 -6.19 6.98
N LEU A 30 3.40 -7.46 6.58
CA LEU A 30 4.65 -8.15 6.19
C LEU A 30 4.89 -8.07 4.67
N GLY A 31 3.82 -8.01 3.88
CA GLY A 31 3.83 -7.73 2.44
C GLY A 31 4.09 -6.26 2.16
N LYS A 32 3.07 -5.52 1.71
CA LYS A 32 3.15 -4.08 1.42
C LYS A 32 3.67 -3.23 2.59
N GLY A 33 3.49 -3.66 3.84
CA GLY A 33 3.96 -2.92 5.02
C GLY A 33 5.45 -3.11 5.34
N ALA A 34 6.13 -4.08 4.71
CA ALA A 34 7.54 -4.37 4.96
C ALA A 34 8.27 -4.85 3.69
N SER A 35 8.36 -6.17 3.48
CA SER A 35 9.22 -6.78 2.47
C SER A 35 8.82 -6.43 1.03
N GLY A 36 7.51 -6.32 0.76
CA GLY A 36 6.99 -5.93 -0.56
C GLY A 36 7.40 -4.51 -0.96
N GLN A 37 7.41 -3.57 -0.01
CA GLN A 37 7.94 -2.22 -0.27
C GLN A 37 9.45 -2.21 -0.49
N ALA A 38 10.20 -3.03 0.24
CA ALA A 38 11.64 -3.14 0.05
C ALA A 38 11.97 -3.63 -1.38
N VAL A 39 11.25 -4.65 -1.86
CA VAL A 39 11.41 -5.18 -3.23
C VAL A 39 10.93 -4.17 -4.27
N GLN A 40 9.81 -3.46 -4.07
CA GLN A 40 9.40 -2.39 -5.00
C GLN A 40 10.47 -1.32 -5.17
N ASN A 41 11.05 -0.86 -4.06
CA ASN A 41 12.12 0.13 -4.11
C ASN A 41 13.37 -0.42 -4.82
N LEU A 42 13.71 -1.69 -4.59
CA LEU A 42 14.83 -2.34 -5.28
C LEU A 42 14.56 -2.45 -6.79
N ASN A 43 13.35 -2.80 -7.21
CA ASN A 43 12.97 -2.88 -8.62
C ASN A 43 13.20 -1.53 -9.32
N LEU A 44 12.77 -0.43 -8.68
CA LEU A 44 13.01 0.92 -9.19
C LEU A 44 14.51 1.25 -9.29
N MET A 45 15.31 0.88 -8.29
CA MET A 45 16.77 1.09 -8.30
C MET A 45 17.47 0.30 -9.41
N LEU A 46 16.98 -0.90 -9.71
CA LEU A 46 17.50 -1.77 -10.77
C LEU A 46 16.99 -1.39 -12.17
N GLY A 47 16.04 -0.44 -12.26
CA GLY A 47 15.44 -0.02 -13.54
C GLY A 47 14.54 -1.06 -14.19
N VAL A 48 14.01 -2.00 -13.40
CA VAL A 48 13.01 -2.98 -13.86
C VAL A 48 11.60 -2.52 -13.48
N ALA A 49 10.56 -3.22 -13.96
CA ALA A 49 9.18 -2.87 -13.63
C ALA A 49 8.95 -2.94 -12.10
N GLU A 50 8.29 -1.93 -11.52
CA GLU A 50 8.12 -1.79 -10.06
C GLU A 50 7.45 -3.02 -9.42
N ASP A 51 6.53 -3.66 -10.13
CA ASP A 51 5.75 -4.82 -9.70
C ASP A 51 6.43 -6.18 -9.93
N THR A 52 7.68 -6.18 -10.43
CA THR A 52 8.45 -7.41 -10.67
C THR A 52 8.56 -8.24 -9.39
N GLY A 53 8.04 -9.47 -9.40
CA GLY A 53 8.14 -10.40 -8.28
C GLY A 53 7.21 -10.10 -7.10
N LEU A 54 6.21 -9.24 -7.28
CA LEU A 54 5.23 -8.88 -6.25
C LEU A 54 3.84 -9.39 -6.64
N VAL A 55 3.04 -9.73 -5.61
CA VAL A 55 1.67 -10.26 -5.73
C VAL A 55 0.73 -9.31 -5.03
#